data_AF-A0A135VEV3-F1
#
_entry.id   AF-A0A135VEV3-F1
#
_cell.length_a   1.000
_cell.length_b   1.000
_cell.length_c   1.000
_cell.angle_alpha   90.00
_cell.angle_beta   90.00
_cell.angle_gamma   90.00
#
_symmetry.space_group_name_H-M   'P 1'
#
loop_
_entity.id
_entity.type
_entity.pdbx_description
1 polymer ?
#
loop_
_entity_poly.entity_id
_entity_poly.type
_entity_poly.pdbx_seq_one_letter_code
_entity_poly.pdbx_strand_id
1 'polypeptide(L)'
;MSTNEIKLPYGTITKKKLIMNFSAYDIDLPIIAAGIRERMDVFRELDVEFAGFGTEVPPNMSEQTPAIVKCFFEYVGKDADASVILKRVYHLVWGGMITEFPDLVEWAAAKADLSNLTIAQADVLRAQRGD
;
A
#
# COMPACT_ATOMS: atom_id res chain seq x y z
N MET A 1 4.12 -28.52 13.03
CA MET A 1 5.30 -27.77 12.56
C MET A 1 5.04 -26.30 12.83
N SER A 2 5.90 -25.62 13.59
CA SER A 2 5.75 -24.20 13.92
C SER A 2 5.78 -23.37 12.64
N THR A 3 4.66 -22.77 12.27
CA THR A 3 4.61 -21.76 11.22
C THR A 3 5.32 -20.53 11.79
N ASN A 4 6.62 -20.37 11.51
CA ASN A 4 7.37 -19.19 11.93
C ASN A 4 6.84 -17.97 11.17
N GLU A 5 5.82 -17.34 11.73
CA GLU A 5 5.30 -16.05 11.32
C GLU A 5 6.23 -14.97 11.89
N ILE A 6 6.74 -14.10 11.02
CA ILE A 6 7.54 -12.96 11.42
C ILE A 6 6.66 -11.72 11.30
N LYS A 7 6.43 -11.05 12.43
CA LYS A 7 5.68 -9.79 12.48
C LYS A 7 6.62 -8.61 12.34
N LEU A 8 6.29 -7.72 11.41
CA LEU A 8 6.94 -6.44 11.17
C LEU A 8 5.88 -5.34 11.31
N PRO A 9 6.27 -4.08 11.59
CA PRO A 9 5.33 -2.97 11.49
C PRO A 9 4.67 -2.96 10.12
N TYR A 10 3.33 -3.00 10.06
CA TYR A 10 2.57 -3.05 8.80
C TYR A 10 2.90 -4.25 7.90
N GLY A 11 3.65 -5.25 8.36
CA GLY A 11 4.16 -6.33 7.52
C GLY A 11 4.07 -7.69 8.21
N THR A 12 3.79 -8.73 7.45
CA THR A 12 3.80 -10.10 7.96
C THR A 12 4.46 -11.01 6.95
N ILE A 13 5.49 -11.74 7.39
CA ILE A 13 6.14 -12.76 6.58
C ILE A 13 5.68 -14.13 7.07
N THR A 14 5.09 -14.90 6.16
CA THR A 14 4.68 -16.29 6.41
C THR A 14 5.22 -17.16 5.28
N LYS A 15 6.11 -18.10 5.63
CA LYS A 15 6.79 -18.98 4.66
C LYS A 15 7.54 -18.15 3.60
N LYS A 16 7.08 -18.17 2.34
CA LYS A 16 7.66 -17.46 1.20
C LYS A 16 6.87 -16.20 0.81
N LYS A 17 5.97 -15.72 1.66
CA LYS A 17 5.10 -14.58 1.34
C LYS A 17 5.29 -13.45 2.34
N LEU A 18 5.42 -12.24 1.83
CA LEU A 18 5.32 -10.99 2.58
C LEU A 18 3.99 -10.33 2.24
N ILE A 19 3.24 -9.96 3.26
CA ILE A 19 2.01 -9.15 3.14
C ILE A 19 2.27 -7.84 3.86
N MET A 20 2.21 -6.74 3.14
CA MET A 20 2.24 -5.39 3.72
C MET A 20 0.82 -4.82 3.76
N ASN A 21 0.46 -4.17 4.86
CA ASN A 21 -0.88 -3.65 5.12
C ASN A 21 -0.78 -2.15 5.38
N PHE A 22 -1.43 -1.36 4.53
CA PHE A 22 -1.45 0.10 4.61
C PHE A 22 -2.88 0.58 4.85
N SER A 23 -3.01 1.60 5.68
CA SER A 23 -4.27 2.31 5.86
C SER A 23 -4.52 3.20 4.64
N ALA A 24 -5.68 3.03 4.00
CA ALA A 24 -6.10 3.90 2.89
C ALA A 24 -6.37 5.34 3.33
N TYR A 25 -6.43 5.61 4.64
CA TYR A 25 -6.52 6.97 5.18
C TYR A 25 -5.14 7.64 5.23
N ASP A 26 -4.11 6.88 5.58
CA ASP A 26 -2.76 7.41 5.78
C ASP A 26 -1.97 7.49 4.47
N ILE A 27 -2.17 6.52 3.57
CA ILE A 27 -1.36 6.39 2.36
C ILE A 27 -2.24 6.00 1.17
N ASP A 28 -2.12 6.78 0.09
CA ASP A 28 -2.87 6.56 -1.13
C ASP A 28 -2.25 5.44 -2.00
N LEU A 29 -3.11 4.64 -2.64
CA LEU A 29 -2.69 3.54 -3.52
C LEU A 29 -1.70 3.95 -4.62
N PRO A 30 -1.83 5.12 -5.29
CA PRO A 30 -0.84 5.55 -6.29
C PRO A 30 0.56 5.73 -5.73
N ILE A 31 0.72 6.22 -4.49
CA ILE A 31 2.03 6.38 -3.82
C ILE A 31 2.64 5.01 -3.57
N ILE A 32 1.84 4.07 -3.06
CA ILE A 32 2.27 2.69 -2.82
C ILE A 32 2.71 2.04 -4.16
N ALA A 33 1.90 2.21 -5.21
CA ALA A 33 2.17 1.66 -6.52
C ALA A 33 3.42 2.27 -7.17
N ALA A 34 3.63 3.58 -7.05
CA ALA A 34 4.83 4.26 -7.53
C ALA A 34 6.08 3.72 -6.81
N GLY A 35 6.08 3.70 -5.47
CA GLY A 35 7.22 3.23 -4.68
C GLY A 35 7.59 1.76 -4.92
N ILE A 36 6.61 0.92 -5.26
CA ILE A 36 6.83 -0.47 -5.71
C ILE A 36 7.37 -0.51 -7.13
N ARG A 37 6.75 0.22 -8.06
CA ARG A 37 7.10 0.22 -9.50
C ARG A 37 8.55 0.58 -9.74
N GLU A 38 9.06 1.61 -9.08
CA GLU A 38 10.44 2.09 -9.23
C GLU A 38 11.50 1.10 -8.71
N ARG A 39 11.10 -0.01 -8.06
CA ARG A 39 12.00 -1.05 -7.54
C ARG A 39 11.72 -2.45 -8.09
N MET A 40 10.86 -2.55 -9.09
CA MET A 40 10.48 -3.85 -9.65
C MET A 40 11.68 -4.61 -10.24
N ASP A 41 12.69 -3.89 -10.73
CA ASP A 41 13.98 -4.44 -11.16
C ASP A 41 14.74 -5.09 -10.00
N VAL A 42 14.91 -4.38 -8.89
CA VAL A 42 15.59 -4.88 -7.69
C VAL A 42 14.85 -6.08 -7.09
N PHE A 43 13.50 -6.07 -7.10
CA PHE A 43 12.72 -7.21 -6.62
C PHE A 43 12.96 -8.46 -7.46
N ARG A 44 13.05 -8.31 -8.80
CA ARG A 44 13.38 -9.43 -9.70
C ARG A 44 14.78 -9.97 -9.45
N GLU A 45 15.77 -9.10 -9.22
CA GLU A 45 17.15 -9.54 -8.87
C GLU A 45 17.21 -10.32 -7.55
N LEU A 46 16.26 -10.07 -6.65
CA LEU A 46 16.12 -10.78 -5.37
C LEU A 46 15.24 -12.04 -5.46
N ASP A 47 14.83 -12.46 -6.66
CA ASP A 47 13.86 -13.53 -6.90
C ASP A 47 12.54 -13.32 -6.12
N VAL A 48 12.04 -12.08 -6.08
CA VAL A 48 10.75 -11.73 -5.48
C VAL A 48 9.81 -11.18 -6.52
N GLU A 49 8.61 -11.77 -6.59
CA GLU A 49 7.52 -11.28 -7.42
C GLU A 49 6.52 -10.47 -6.60
N PHE A 50 6.07 -9.35 -7.18
CA PHE A 50 4.91 -8.65 -6.69
C PHE A 50 3.64 -9.36 -7.19
N ALA A 51 2.90 -9.96 -6.27
CA ALA A 51 1.71 -10.77 -6.55
C ALA A 51 0.41 -9.94 -6.66
N GLY A 52 0.49 -8.63 -6.39
CA GLY A 52 -0.61 -7.69 -6.60
C GLY A 52 -1.10 -6.98 -5.33
N PHE A 53 -2.22 -6.30 -5.49
CA PHE A 53 -2.91 -5.57 -4.43
C PHE A 53 -4.17 -6.32 -3.98
N GLY A 54 -4.56 -6.11 -2.73
CA GLY A 54 -5.88 -6.43 -2.22
C GLY A 54 -6.41 -5.28 -1.38
N THR A 55 -7.73 -5.22 -1.20
CA THR A 55 -8.35 -4.24 -0.32
C THR A 55 -9.28 -4.98 0.63
N GLU A 56 -9.12 -4.72 1.92
CA GLU A 56 -10.03 -5.19 2.96
C GLU A 56 -10.85 -4.00 3.45
N VAL A 57 -12.16 -4.05 3.19
CA VAL A 57 -13.11 -3.01 3.60
C VAL A 57 -13.78 -3.47 4.90
N PRO A 58 -13.59 -2.76 6.03
CA PRO A 58 -14.27 -3.10 7.27
C PRO A 58 -15.78 -2.85 7.15
N PRO A 59 -16.63 -3.61 7.86
CA PRO A 59 -18.09 -3.48 7.76
C PRO A 59 -18.60 -2.09 8.20
N ASN A 60 -17.89 -1.44 9.12
CA ASN A 60 -18.14 -0.07 9.54
C ASN A 60 -16.93 0.79 9.21
N MET A 61 -16.83 1.24 7.96
CA MET A 61 -15.75 2.11 7.51
C MET A 61 -15.90 3.51 8.13
N SER A 62 -14.84 4.00 8.75
CA SER A 62 -14.74 5.35 9.31
C SER A 62 -13.30 5.85 9.21
N GLU A 63 -13.04 7.11 9.57
CA GLU A 63 -11.66 7.63 9.68
C GLU A 63 -10.81 6.82 10.67
N GLN A 64 -11.43 6.26 11.72
CA GLN A 64 -10.77 5.44 12.74
C GLN A 64 -10.67 3.96 12.33
N THR A 65 -11.44 3.55 11.32
CA THR A 65 -11.50 2.20 10.77
C THR A 65 -11.49 2.25 9.24
N PRO A 66 -10.38 2.73 8.65
CA PRO A 66 -10.29 2.87 7.20
C PRO A 66 -10.15 1.52 6.51
N ALA A 67 -10.38 1.50 5.20
CA ALA A 67 -10.03 0.35 4.38
C ALA A 67 -8.52 0.07 4.44
N ILE A 68 -8.16 -1.21 4.42
CA ILE A 68 -6.76 -1.65 4.45
C ILE A 68 -6.36 -2.07 3.04
N VAL A 69 -5.34 -1.42 2.50
CA VAL A 69 -4.67 -1.80 1.26
C VAL A 69 -3.59 -2.83 1.58
N LYS A 70 -3.67 -4.00 0.96
CA LYS A 70 -2.69 -5.09 1.10
C LYS A 70 -1.82 -5.18 -0.13
N CYS A 71 -0.52 -5.33 0.06
CA CYS A 71 0.45 -5.60 -0.98
C CYS A 71 1.06 -6.98 -0.76
N PHE A 72 1.06 -7.81 -1.80
CA PHE A 72 1.53 -9.18 -1.71
C PHE A 72 2.84 -9.34 -2.46
N PHE A 73 3.84 -9.93 -1.80
CA PHE A 73 5.12 -10.27 -2.40
C PHE A 73 5.45 -11.73 -2.12
N GLU A 74 6.01 -12.42 -3.10
CA GLU A 74 6.33 -13.84 -3.02
C GLU A 74 7.77 -14.10 -3.45
N TYR A 75 8.54 -14.78 -2.60
CA TYR A 75 9.88 -15.24 -2.94
C TYR A 75 9.79 -16.50 -3.80
N VAL A 76 10.22 -16.41 -5.05
CA VAL A 76 10.18 -17.50 -6.04
C VAL A 76 11.51 -18.24 -6.17
N GLY A 77 12.58 -17.70 -5.57
CA GLY A 77 13.89 -18.32 -5.59
C GLY A 77 13.99 -19.62 -4.77
N LYS A 78 15.13 -20.30 -4.93
CA LYS A 78 15.40 -21.62 -4.34
C LYS A 78 16.59 -21.64 -3.38
N ASP A 79 17.56 -20.75 -3.58
CA ASP A 79 18.89 -20.90 -2.99
C ASP A 79 19.12 -20.00 -1.75
N ALA A 80 18.24 -19.02 -1.51
CA ALA A 80 18.35 -18.11 -0.37
C ALA A 80 17.23 -18.32 0.68
N ASP A 81 17.48 -17.86 1.91
CA ASP A 81 16.46 -17.80 2.95
C ASP A 81 15.40 -16.74 2.60
N ALA A 82 14.21 -17.21 2.24
CA ALA A 82 13.06 -16.39 1.90
C ALA A 82 12.76 -15.32 2.96
N SER A 83 12.93 -15.64 4.26
CA SER A 83 12.63 -14.70 5.34
C SER A 83 13.59 -13.51 5.35
N VAL A 84 14.86 -13.75 5.02
CA VAL A 84 15.89 -12.70 4.94
C VAL A 84 15.63 -11.82 3.71
N ILE A 85 15.35 -12.43 2.56
CA ILE A 85 15.08 -11.70 1.32
C ILE A 85 13.80 -10.86 1.45
N LEU A 86 12.72 -11.43 1.98
CA LEU A 86 11.45 -10.71 2.16
C LEU A 86 11.57 -9.57 3.19
N LYS A 87 12.42 -9.70 4.20
CA LYS A 87 12.76 -8.56 5.08
C LYS A 87 13.47 -7.43 4.31
N ARG A 88 14.36 -7.75 3.37
CA ARG A 88 14.99 -6.74 2.52
C ARG A 88 13.96 -6.05 1.62
N VAL A 89 13.07 -6.82 0.99
CA VAL A 89 11.97 -6.27 0.18
C VAL A 89 11.07 -5.36 1.01
N TYR A 90 10.72 -5.74 2.24
CA TYR A 90 9.99 -4.87 3.17
C TYR A 90 10.65 -3.50 3.35
N HIS A 91 11.97 -3.46 3.56
CA HIS A 91 12.69 -2.19 3.69
C HIS A 91 12.79 -1.41 2.38
N LEU A 92 12.94 -2.09 1.25
CA LEU A 92 12.97 -1.48 -0.07
C LEU A 92 11.63 -0.80 -0.39
N VAL A 93 10.51 -1.46 -0.13
CA VAL A 93 9.17 -0.87 -0.35
C VAL A 93 9.02 0.42 0.46
N TRP A 94 9.30 0.37 1.77
CA TRP A 94 9.27 1.57 2.61
C TRP A 94 10.20 2.67 2.10
N GLY A 95 11.42 2.28 1.70
CA GLY A 95 12.45 3.20 1.24
C GLY A 95 12.00 4.12 0.12
N GLY A 96 11.07 3.71 -0.76
CA GLY A 96 10.61 4.61 -1.83
C GLY A 96 9.14 4.82 -1.91
N MET A 97 8.36 4.25 -1.00
CA MET A 97 7.19 5.01 -0.58
C MET A 97 7.60 6.38 -0.03
N ILE A 98 8.72 6.48 0.69
CA ILE A 98 9.25 7.76 1.18
C ILE A 98 9.84 8.62 0.04
N THR A 99 10.58 8.02 -0.90
CA THR A 99 11.11 8.75 -2.07
C THR A 99 10.02 9.31 -2.97
N GLU A 100 8.94 8.55 -3.18
CA GLU A 100 7.79 8.96 -4.00
C GLU A 100 6.73 9.72 -3.20
N PHE A 101 6.96 9.97 -1.90
CA PHE A 101 6.01 10.72 -1.11
C PHE A 101 6.04 12.18 -1.55
N PRO A 102 4.89 12.78 -1.91
CA PRO A 102 4.85 14.17 -2.35
C PRO A 102 5.35 15.08 -1.24
N ASP A 103 5.93 16.22 -1.63
CA ASP A 103 6.24 17.24 -0.65
C ASP A 103 4.95 17.82 -0.04
N LEU A 104 5.08 18.55 1.07
CA LEU A 104 3.93 19.07 1.79
C LEU A 104 3.05 19.99 0.92
N VAL A 105 3.65 20.69 -0.05
CA VAL A 105 2.94 21.65 -0.92
C VAL A 105 2.11 20.89 -1.94
N GLU A 106 2.70 19.92 -2.62
CA GLU A 106 2.02 19.04 -3.58
C GLU A 106 0.90 18.24 -2.90
N TRP A 107 1.18 17.71 -1.71
CA TRP A 107 0.19 16.98 -0.92
C TRP A 107 -1.00 17.87 -0.51
N ALA A 108 -0.72 19.09 -0.03
CA ALA A 108 -1.76 20.04 0.35
C ALA A 108 -2.64 20.45 -0.85
N ALA A 109 -2.01 20.67 -2.02
CA ALA A 109 -2.73 20.97 -3.25
C ALA A 109 -3.65 19.81 -3.67
N ALA A 110 -3.14 18.58 -3.66
CA ALA A 110 -3.93 17.39 -4.00
C ALA A 110 -5.13 17.19 -3.06
N LYS A 111 -4.98 17.46 -1.76
CA LYS A 111 -6.10 17.39 -0.79
C LYS A 111 -7.13 18.50 -1.02
N ALA A 112 -6.70 19.71 -1.36
CA ALA A 112 -7.62 20.80 -1.71
C ALA A 112 -8.44 20.46 -2.96
N ASP A 113 -7.80 19.91 -3.99
CA ASP A 113 -8.47 19.48 -5.23
C ASP A 113 -9.49 18.36 -4.98
N LEU A 114 -9.16 17.39 -4.12
CA LEU A 114 -10.11 16.34 -3.71
C LEU A 114 -11.33 16.90 -2.97
N SER A 115 -11.12 17.87 -2.08
CA SER A 115 -12.21 18.57 -1.37
C SER A 115 -13.14 19.29 -2.35
N ASN A 116 -12.57 20.01 -3.32
CA ASN A 116 -13.33 20.70 -4.36
C ASN A 116 -14.16 19.73 -5.20
N LEU A 117 -13.59 18.58 -5.58
CA LEU A 117 -14.31 17.54 -6.30
C LEU A 117 -15.47 16.96 -5.50
N THR A 118 -15.28 16.76 -4.19
CA THR A 118 -16.32 16.25 -3.28
C THR A 118 -17.47 17.24 -3.14
N ILE A 119 -17.16 18.54 -3.02
CA ILE A 119 -18.17 19.61 -2.99
C ILE A 119 -18.96 19.63 -4.30
N ALA A 120 -18.27 19.59 -5.45
CA ALA A 120 -18.93 19.57 -6.75
C ALA A 120 -19.85 18.35 -6.92
N GLN A 121 -19.44 17.18 -6.44
CA GLN A 121 -20.30 15.99 -6.42
C GLN A 121 -21.52 16.15 -5.52
N ALA A 122 -21.35 16.76 -4.33
CA ALA A 122 -22.46 17.04 -3.43
C ALA A 122 -23.47 18.00 -4.05
N ASP A 123 -23.01 19.02 -4.77
CA ASP A 123 -23.88 19.99 -5.44
C ASP A 123 -24.64 19.36 -6.61
N VAL A 124 -24.02 18.46 -7.38
CA VAL A 124 -24.73 17.66 -8.41
C VAL A 124 -25.84 16.81 -7.78
N LEU A 125 -25.56 16.17 -6.64
CA LEU A 125 -26.54 15.35 -5.93
C LEU A 125 -27.70 16.20 -5.36
N ARG A 126 -27.43 17.41 -4.88
CA ARG A 126 -28.45 18.37 -4.43
C ARG A 126 -29.33 18.84 -5.59
N ALA A 127 -28.71 19.24 -6.70
CA ALA A 127 -29.42 19.64 -7.90
C ALA A 127 -30.33 18.53 -8.46
N GLN A 128 -29.90 17.26 -8.38
CA GLN A 128 -30.74 16.10 -8.74
C GLN A 128 -31.92 15.89 -7.79
N ARG A 129 -31.82 16.32 -6.54
CA ARG A 129 -32.89 16.25 -5.53
C ARG A 129 -33.86 17.43 -5.59
N GLY A 130 -33.56 18.45 -6.39
CA GLY A 130 -34.38 19.65 -6.56
C GLY A 130 -34.19 20.71 -5.47
N ASP A 131 -33.07 20.65 -4.74
CA ASP A 131 -32.58 21.73 -3.86
C ASP A 131 -31.88 22.84 -4.66
#